data_AF-A0A7S4F1D5-F1
#
_entry.id   AF-A0A7S4F1D5-F1
#
_cell.length_a   1.000
_cell.length_b   1.000
_cell.length_c   1.000
_cell.angle_alpha   90.00
_cell.angle_beta   90.00
_cell.angle_gamma   90.00
#
_symmetry.space_group_name_H-M   'P 1'
#
loop_
_entity.id
_entity.type
_entity.pdbx_description
1 polymer ?
#
loop_
_entity_poly.entity_id
_entity_poly.type
_entity_poly.pdbx_seq_one_letter_code
_entity_poly.pdbx_strand_id
1 'polypeptide(L)'
;VNPAAFRARETGLDLHVFAPFFRPPRPTTVDLPCSPRVPFSCASRRDKKVIFDVCGSHGLLGALFLAYGRTEQVVVLDKFQPASFANVREALKPFWSPDASSLAGASRGSSASDPSGGSTREIDESIAQYGDGDVDLAEATVENATESEIDGEVRGDLMEFVIGDFRQSLPSLLSSRGRPEELAVLACHACSYLTDDVIDMCVAKGVDFAVMP
;
A
#
# COMPACT_ATOMS: atom_id res chain seq x y z
N VAL A 1 -14.16 -3.08 -27.17
CA VAL A 1 -13.75 -4.24 -26.34
C VAL A 1 -12.24 -4.33 -26.42
N ASN A 2 -11.53 -4.03 -25.31
CA ASN A 2 -10.07 -3.95 -25.29
C ASN A 2 -9.46 -5.36 -25.44
N PRO A 3 -8.59 -5.62 -26.44
CA PRO A 3 -7.97 -6.93 -26.64
C PRO A 3 -7.06 -7.38 -25.48
N ALA A 4 -6.61 -6.47 -24.61
CA ALA A 4 -5.82 -6.82 -23.41
C ALA A 4 -6.62 -7.63 -22.38
N ALA A 5 -7.91 -7.33 -22.23
CA ALA A 5 -8.80 -8.04 -21.30
C ALA A 5 -9.03 -9.52 -21.69
N PHE A 6 -8.77 -9.89 -22.94
CA PHE A 6 -8.93 -11.26 -23.43
C PHE A 6 -7.69 -12.13 -23.15
N ARG A 7 -6.49 -11.54 -22.98
CA ARG A 7 -5.24 -12.30 -22.74
C ARG A 7 -5.00 -12.71 -21.29
N ALA A 8 -5.63 -12.06 -20.31
CA ALA A 8 -5.46 -12.40 -18.89
C ALA A 8 -5.95 -13.83 -18.54
N ARG A 9 -6.83 -14.42 -19.36
CA ARG A 9 -7.34 -15.78 -19.13
C ARG A 9 -6.36 -16.91 -19.49
N GLU A 10 -5.35 -16.65 -20.33
CA GLU A 10 -4.41 -17.71 -20.76
C GLU A 10 -3.19 -17.84 -19.85
N THR A 11 -2.89 -16.85 -19.02
CA THR A 11 -1.69 -16.84 -18.16
C THR A 11 -1.90 -17.43 -16.76
N GLY A 12 -3.13 -17.85 -16.42
CA GLY A 12 -3.45 -18.32 -15.07
C GLY A 12 -3.36 -17.23 -13.99
N LEU A 13 -3.33 -15.95 -14.39
CA LEU A 13 -3.44 -14.82 -13.47
C LEU A 13 -4.90 -14.73 -12.99
N ASP A 14 -5.11 -14.97 -11.70
CA ASP A 14 -6.42 -14.88 -11.05
C ASP A 14 -6.81 -13.40 -10.98
N LEU A 15 -7.58 -12.94 -11.96
CA LEU A 15 -8.12 -11.58 -11.99
C LEU A 15 -9.21 -11.46 -10.90
N HIS A 16 -8.79 -11.24 -9.66
CA HIS A 16 -9.68 -11.03 -8.54
C HIS A 16 -10.34 -9.64 -8.65
N VAL A 17 -11.44 -9.56 -9.39
CA VAL A 17 -12.36 -8.42 -9.34
C VAL A 17 -12.86 -8.28 -7.90
N PHE A 18 -12.67 -7.08 -7.36
CA PHE A 18 -12.72 -6.74 -5.95
C PHE A 18 -14.07 -7.07 -5.27
N ALA A 19 -14.19 -8.27 -4.68
CA ALA A 19 -15.16 -8.59 -3.64
C ALA A 19 -14.71 -9.79 -2.79
N PRO A 20 -14.70 -9.71 -1.44
CA PRO A 20 -14.29 -8.63 -0.55
C PRO A 20 -12.90 -8.97 0.05
N PHE A 21 -11.87 -8.16 -0.26
CA PHE A 21 -10.58 -8.23 0.45
C PHE A 21 -10.70 -7.75 1.90
N PHE A 22 -11.73 -6.95 2.19
CA PHE A 22 -12.19 -6.61 3.53
C PHE A 22 -13.22 -7.63 4.03
N ARG A 23 -12.77 -8.84 4.38
CA ARG A 23 -13.43 -9.52 5.50
C ARG A 23 -12.90 -8.82 6.76
N PRO A 24 -13.72 -8.08 7.53
CA PRO A 24 -13.26 -7.61 8.82
C PRO A 24 -12.75 -8.82 9.62
N PRO A 25 -11.67 -8.69 10.40
CA PRO A 25 -11.34 -9.73 11.37
C PRO A 25 -12.61 -10.00 12.16
N ARG A 26 -13.05 -11.28 12.22
CA ARG A 26 -14.28 -11.61 12.94
C ARG A 26 -14.13 -11.10 14.37
N PRO A 27 -15.13 -10.40 14.93
CA PRO A 27 -15.09 -10.03 16.33
C PRO A 27 -14.95 -11.31 17.15
N THR A 28 -13.82 -11.43 17.85
CA THR A 28 -13.63 -12.43 18.90
C THR A 28 -14.53 -12.02 20.05
N THR A 29 -15.78 -12.49 20.01
CA THR A 29 -16.69 -12.42 21.15
C THR A 29 -17.00 -13.84 21.59
N VAL A 30 -17.01 -14.00 22.91
CA VAL A 30 -17.39 -15.17 23.70
C VAL A 30 -16.34 -16.29 23.76
N ASP A 31 -15.68 -16.36 24.91
CA ASP A 31 -14.90 -17.49 25.39
C ASP A 31 -15.74 -18.77 25.38
N LEU A 32 -15.57 -19.57 24.35
CA LEU A 32 -15.88 -20.99 24.40
C LEU A 32 -14.56 -21.75 24.66
N PRO A 33 -14.59 -22.78 25.53
CA PRO A 33 -13.39 -23.48 25.98
C PRO A 33 -12.60 -24.01 24.79
N CYS A 34 -11.30 -23.68 24.81
CA CYS A 34 -10.24 -24.09 23.89
C CYS A 34 -10.54 -25.38 23.12
N SER A 35 -11.14 -25.22 21.94
CA SER A 35 -10.95 -26.20 20.86
C SER A 35 -9.65 -25.83 20.15
N PRO A 36 -8.77 -26.81 19.84
CA PRO A 36 -7.48 -26.53 19.22
C PRO A 36 -7.70 -25.66 17.98
N ARG A 37 -6.93 -24.56 17.89
CA ARG A 37 -6.89 -23.65 16.75
C ARG A 37 -7.00 -24.49 15.47
N VAL A 38 -8.16 -24.51 14.82
CA VAL A 38 -8.22 -24.97 13.44
C VAL A 38 -7.32 -24.00 12.69
N PRO A 39 -6.16 -24.45 12.17
CA PRO A 39 -5.39 -23.58 11.31
C PRO A 39 -6.33 -23.26 10.16
N PHE A 40 -6.56 -21.97 9.90
CA PHE A 40 -7.12 -21.57 8.63
C PHE A 40 -6.11 -22.02 7.57
N SER A 41 -6.26 -23.27 7.10
CA SER A 41 -5.75 -23.72 5.80
C SER A 41 -6.64 -23.07 4.74
N CYS A 42 -6.61 -21.74 4.70
CA CYS A 42 -7.06 -20.97 3.57
C CYS A 42 -5.87 -21.02 2.62
N ALA A 43 -5.91 -21.97 1.69
CA ALA A 43 -4.89 -22.29 0.69
C ALA A 43 -3.87 -21.16 0.47
N SER A 44 -2.63 -21.37 0.93
CA SER A 44 -1.40 -20.76 0.44
C SER A 44 -1.60 -19.38 -0.22
N ARG A 45 -2.21 -18.40 0.48
CA ARG A 45 -2.06 -17.01 0.05
C ARG A 45 -0.60 -16.72 0.30
N ARG A 46 0.20 -16.73 -0.76
CA ARG A 46 1.58 -16.28 -0.70
C ARG A 46 1.47 -14.82 -0.32
N ASP A 47 1.78 -14.53 0.95
CA ASP A 47 1.84 -13.15 1.40
C ASP A 47 2.84 -12.44 0.49
N LYS A 48 2.39 -11.33 -0.10
CA LYS A 48 3.23 -10.53 -0.97
C LYS A 48 4.27 -9.88 -0.09
N LYS A 49 5.54 -10.03 -0.42
CA LYS A 49 6.61 -9.41 0.37
C LYS A 49 6.67 -7.91 0.13
N VAL A 50 6.44 -7.50 -1.13
CA VAL A 50 6.52 -6.10 -1.54
C VAL A 50 5.26 -5.71 -2.29
N ILE A 51 4.69 -4.59 -1.87
CA ILE A 51 3.58 -3.94 -2.55
C ILE A 51 4.03 -2.61 -3.13
N PHE A 52 3.71 -2.37 -4.40
CA PHE A 52 3.88 -1.07 -5.06
C PHE A 52 2.55 -0.31 -5.05
N ASP A 53 2.48 0.83 -4.37
CA ASP A 53 1.32 1.72 -4.35
C ASP A 53 1.53 2.83 -5.39
N VAL A 54 1.09 2.56 -6.61
CA VAL A 54 1.29 3.41 -7.80
C VAL A 54 0.19 4.46 -7.87
N CYS A 55 0.58 5.73 -8.09
CA CYS A 55 -0.32 6.88 -7.94
C CYS A 55 -0.92 6.96 -6.52
N GLY A 56 -0.21 6.40 -5.53
CA GLY A 56 -0.71 6.29 -4.17
C GLY A 56 -0.80 7.63 -3.43
N SER A 57 -0.20 8.70 -3.97
CA SER A 57 -0.14 10.04 -3.42
C SER A 57 0.35 10.08 -1.96
N HIS A 58 -0.54 9.88 -1.01
CA HIS A 58 -0.24 9.85 0.41
C HIS A 58 0.30 8.49 0.89
N GLY A 59 0.19 7.44 0.07
CA GLY A 59 0.62 6.09 0.41
C GLY A 59 -0.28 5.38 1.43
N LEU A 60 -1.49 5.89 1.67
CA LEU A 60 -2.39 5.35 2.69
C LEU A 60 -2.76 3.88 2.40
N LEU A 61 -3.00 3.53 1.14
CA LEU A 61 -3.38 2.18 0.78
C LEU A 61 -2.24 1.20 1.07
N GLY A 62 -1.03 1.50 0.60
CA GLY A 62 0.16 0.72 0.94
C GLY A 62 0.38 0.61 2.45
N ALA A 63 0.31 1.73 3.17
CA ALA A 63 0.46 1.76 4.63
C ALA A 63 -0.53 0.84 5.36
N LEU A 64 -1.78 0.76 4.91
CA LEU A 64 -2.76 -0.16 5.48
C LEU A 64 -2.34 -1.62 5.28
N PHE A 65 -1.81 -2.00 4.12
CA PHE A 65 -1.33 -3.37 3.92
C PHE A 65 -0.17 -3.74 4.86
N LEU A 66 0.74 -2.80 5.14
CA LEU A 66 1.77 -2.97 6.18
C LEU A 66 1.15 -3.13 7.56
N ALA A 67 0.23 -2.24 7.94
CA ALA A 67 -0.41 -2.25 9.27
C ALA A 67 -1.21 -3.54 9.54
N TYR A 68 -1.79 -4.15 8.50
CA TYR A 68 -2.50 -5.43 8.60
C TYR A 68 -1.59 -6.67 8.46
N GLY A 69 -0.27 -6.49 8.36
CA GLY A 69 0.68 -7.59 8.19
C GLY A 69 0.46 -8.39 6.91
N ARG A 70 0.00 -7.72 5.85
CA ARG A 70 -0.26 -8.33 4.52
C ARG A 70 0.94 -8.24 3.58
N THR A 71 1.88 -7.38 3.92
CA THR A 71 3.14 -7.19 3.20
C THR A 71 4.26 -6.86 4.17
N GLU A 72 5.50 -7.13 3.77
CA GLU A 72 6.70 -6.81 4.55
C GLU A 72 7.21 -5.41 4.21
N GLN A 73 7.07 -4.99 2.95
CA GLN A 73 7.50 -3.70 2.45
C GLN A 73 6.45 -3.06 1.53
N VAL A 74 6.42 -1.73 1.53
CA VAL A 74 5.67 -0.90 0.59
C VAL A 74 6.58 0.10 -0.08
N VAL A 75 6.42 0.23 -1.40
CA VAL A 75 7.02 1.30 -2.19
C VAL A 75 5.89 2.13 -2.79
N VAL A 76 5.79 3.38 -2.35
CA VAL A 76 4.83 4.35 -2.91
C VAL A 76 5.48 5.06 -4.08
N LEU A 77 4.83 5.05 -5.23
CA LEU A 77 5.35 5.61 -6.46
C LEU A 77 4.39 6.68 -6.99
N ASP A 78 4.85 7.93 -7.01
CA ASP A 78 4.09 9.06 -7.53
C ASP A 78 5.02 10.11 -8.15
N LYS A 79 4.47 11.00 -8.97
CA LYS A 79 5.21 12.12 -9.57
C LYS A 79 5.62 13.17 -8.54
N PHE A 80 4.88 13.27 -7.45
CA PHE A 80 5.11 14.25 -6.40
C PHE A 80 4.88 13.62 -5.03
N GLN A 81 5.75 13.93 -4.07
CA GLN A 81 5.61 13.49 -2.69
C GLN A 81 4.88 14.55 -1.85
N PRO A 82 3.60 14.34 -1.48
CA PRO A 82 2.90 15.30 -0.64
C PRO A 82 3.44 15.26 0.80
N ALA A 83 3.46 16.41 1.49
CA ALA A 83 3.93 16.50 2.88
C ALA A 83 3.18 15.55 3.84
N SER A 84 1.91 15.29 3.54
CA SER A 84 1.04 14.35 4.24
C SER A 84 1.47 12.88 4.15
N PHE A 85 2.35 12.49 3.22
CA PHE A 85 2.96 11.16 3.22
C PHE A 85 3.67 10.89 4.55
N ALA A 86 4.48 11.84 5.03
CA ALA A 86 5.18 11.71 6.30
C ALA A 86 4.19 11.59 7.48
N ASN A 87 3.09 12.34 7.45
CA ASN A 87 2.05 12.28 8.48
C ASN A 87 1.36 10.91 8.51
N VAL A 88 0.99 10.36 7.36
CA VAL A 88 0.38 9.01 7.25
C VAL A 88 1.36 7.95 7.75
N ARG A 89 2.61 8.03 7.32
CA ARG A 89 3.67 7.10 7.72
C ARG A 89 3.87 7.10 9.23
N GLU A 90 4.05 8.27 9.86
CA GLU A 90 4.26 8.37 11.31
C GLU A 90 3.01 7.97 12.10
N ALA A 91 1.80 8.32 11.63
CA ALA A 91 0.56 7.94 12.28
C ALA A 91 0.33 6.42 12.29
N LEU A 92 0.74 5.71 11.25
CA LEU A 92 0.53 4.27 11.12
C LEU A 92 1.74 3.42 11.53
N LYS A 93 2.91 4.02 11.74
CA LYS A 93 4.15 3.36 12.20
C LYS A 93 3.97 2.43 13.41
N PRO A 94 3.16 2.76 14.44
CA PRO A 94 2.95 1.88 15.59
C PRO A 94 2.28 0.54 15.25
N PHE A 95 1.66 0.39 14.07
CA PHE A 95 0.93 -0.84 13.69
C PHE A 95 1.78 -1.88 12.96
N TRP A 96 2.94 -1.49 12.40
CA TRP A 96 3.85 -2.40 11.71
C TRP A 96 5.26 -2.43 12.31
N SER A 97 5.52 -1.64 13.36
CA SER A 97 6.76 -1.75 14.10
C SER A 97 6.83 -3.10 14.83
N PRO A 98 8.02 -3.71 15.02
CA PRO A 98 8.15 -4.99 15.74
C PRO A 98 7.46 -4.99 17.12
N ASP A 99 7.44 -3.82 17.77
CA ASP A 99 6.79 -3.59 19.06
C ASP A 99 5.24 -3.63 18.99
N ALA A 100 4.64 -3.54 17.80
CA ALA A 100 3.19 -3.54 17.58
C ALA A 100 2.52 -4.81 18.10
N SER A 101 3.23 -5.94 18.07
CA SER A 101 2.77 -7.22 18.62
C SER A 101 2.41 -7.13 20.11
N SER A 102 3.02 -6.18 20.84
CA SER A 102 2.73 -5.94 22.27
C SER A 102 1.49 -5.07 22.49
N LEU A 103 1.18 -4.15 21.56
CA LEU A 103 0.07 -3.21 21.65
C LEU A 103 -1.28 -3.83 21.27
N ALA A 104 -1.29 -4.79 20.34
CA ALA A 104 -2.51 -5.49 19.92
C ALA A 104 -3.18 -6.31 21.06
N GLY A 105 -2.47 -6.57 22.16
CA GLY A 105 -3.00 -7.24 23.35
C GLY A 105 -3.65 -6.29 24.39
N ALA A 106 -3.47 -4.97 24.29
CA ALA A 106 -3.73 -4.06 25.41
C ALA A 106 -5.07 -3.29 25.35
N SER A 107 -5.80 -3.28 24.24
CA SER A 107 -6.92 -2.34 24.04
C SER A 107 -8.34 -2.84 24.38
N ARG A 108 -8.49 -3.95 25.12
CA ARG A 108 -9.83 -4.52 25.45
C ARG A 108 -10.45 -4.11 26.78
N GLY A 109 -9.86 -3.17 27.52
CA GLY A 109 -10.40 -2.72 28.80
C GLY A 109 -10.42 -1.20 28.92
N SER A 110 -11.40 -0.52 28.34
CA SER A 110 -11.70 0.87 28.71
C SER A 110 -13.20 1.04 28.79
N SER A 111 -13.66 1.13 30.04
CA SER A 111 -15.01 1.46 30.45
C SER A 111 -15.44 2.80 29.88
N ALA A 112 -16.67 2.84 29.37
CA ALA A 112 -17.33 4.04 28.88
C ALA A 112 -17.48 5.07 30.01
N SER A 113 -16.82 6.22 29.84
CA SER A 113 -17.20 7.46 30.51
C SER A 113 -17.57 8.47 29.43
N ASP A 114 -18.86 8.83 29.38
CA ASP A 114 -19.47 9.83 28.50
C ASP A 114 -18.76 11.18 28.56
N PRO A 115 -18.45 11.80 27.41
CA PRO A 115 -18.24 13.23 27.33
C PRO A 115 -19.36 13.88 26.51
N SER A 116 -20.34 14.45 27.22
CA SER A 116 -21.23 15.47 26.69
C SER A 116 -20.54 16.83 26.73
N GLY A 117 -20.26 17.45 25.59
CA GLY A 117 -19.75 18.83 25.54
C GLY A 117 -19.18 19.20 24.17
N GLY A 118 -19.97 19.91 23.37
CA GLY A 118 -19.69 20.17 21.96
C GLY A 118 -18.66 21.24 21.64
N SER A 119 -18.38 21.37 20.35
CA SER A 119 -18.10 22.61 19.63
C SER A 119 -17.94 22.25 18.15
N THR A 120 -18.96 22.53 17.34
CA THR A 120 -18.87 22.47 15.88
C THR A 120 -18.01 23.64 15.42
N ARG A 121 -16.72 23.39 15.17
CA ARG A 121 -15.88 24.32 14.41
C ARG A 121 -16.19 24.10 12.94
N GLU A 122 -16.72 25.14 12.31
CA GLU A 122 -16.84 25.26 10.86
C GLU A 122 -15.45 25.04 10.26
N ILE A 123 -15.30 23.95 9.50
CA ILE A 123 -14.12 23.71 8.68
C ILE A 123 -14.41 24.46 7.38
N ASP A 124 -13.71 25.56 7.21
CA ASP A 124 -13.75 26.38 6.00
C ASP A 124 -13.18 25.54 4.84
N GLU A 125 -14.08 25.03 3.98
CA GLU A 125 -13.75 24.29 2.76
C GLU A 125 -13.22 25.26 1.69
N SER A 126 -12.02 25.82 1.91
CA SER A 126 -11.27 26.45 0.83
C SER A 126 -10.67 25.36 -0.04
N ILE A 127 -11.46 24.89 -1.02
CA ILE A 127 -11.03 24.05 -2.13
C ILE A 127 -9.80 24.70 -2.76
N ALA A 128 -8.65 24.06 -2.59
CA ALA A 128 -7.44 24.42 -3.31
C ALA A 128 -7.72 24.23 -4.81
N GLN A 129 -7.91 25.33 -5.53
CA GLN A 129 -7.79 25.35 -6.98
C GLN A 129 -6.39 24.86 -7.31
N TYR A 130 -6.29 23.64 -7.86
CA TYR A 130 -5.12 23.21 -8.60
C TYR A 130 -5.00 24.14 -9.81
N GLY A 131 -4.20 25.20 -9.64
CA GLY A 131 -3.82 26.06 -10.75
C GLY A 131 -2.95 25.25 -11.70
N ASP A 132 -3.32 25.28 -12.98
CA ASP A 132 -2.44 25.00 -14.13
C ASP A 132 -1.30 26.04 -14.14
N GLY A 133 -0.41 25.94 -13.15
CA GLY A 133 0.86 26.64 -13.14
C GLY A 133 1.85 25.77 -13.88
N ASP A 134 2.31 26.24 -15.04
CA ASP A 134 3.55 25.79 -15.66
C ASP A 134 4.68 26.00 -14.64
N VAL A 135 4.90 25.02 -13.77
CA VAL A 135 6.08 24.94 -12.91
C VAL A 135 7.18 24.35 -13.77
N ASP A 136 8.17 25.18 -14.08
CA ASP A 136 9.46 24.74 -14.59
C ASP A 136 9.96 23.57 -13.73
N LEU A 137 9.93 22.36 -14.28
CA LEU A 137 10.56 21.17 -13.70
C LEU A 137 12.06 21.45 -13.63
N ALA A 138 12.50 22.05 -12.52
CA ALA A 138 13.89 22.01 -12.14
C ALA A 138 14.27 20.53 -12.00
N GLU A 139 15.24 20.09 -12.80
CA GLU A 139 15.85 18.77 -12.71
C GLU A 139 16.37 18.54 -11.29
N ALA A 140 15.56 17.88 -10.45
CA ALA A 140 16.03 17.27 -9.22
C ALA A 140 16.82 16.03 -9.62
N THR A 141 18.12 16.22 -9.89
CA THR A 141 19.08 15.13 -10.01
C THR A 141 19.09 14.37 -8.69
N VAL A 142 18.55 13.16 -8.71
CA VAL A 142 18.71 12.16 -7.67
C VAL A 142 20.19 11.77 -7.68
N GLU A 143 20.99 12.45 -6.86
CA GLU A 143 22.33 11.98 -6.56
C GLU A 143 22.22 10.69 -5.76
N ASN A 144 22.79 9.65 -6.36
CA ASN A 144 22.76 8.27 -5.93
C ASN A 144 23.09 8.11 -4.45
N ALA A 145 22.33 7.22 -3.81
CA ALA A 145 22.59 6.70 -2.49
C ALA A 145 24.06 6.26 -2.37
N THR A 146 24.76 6.88 -1.42
CA THR A 146 26.12 6.55 -1.00
C THR A 146 26.21 5.08 -0.60
N GLU A 147 27.09 4.35 -1.29
CA GLU A 147 27.59 3.04 -0.87
C GLU A 147 28.30 3.21 0.48
N SER A 148 27.60 2.91 1.57
CA SER A 148 28.18 2.82 2.90
C SER A 148 28.15 1.35 3.32
N GLU A 149 29.32 0.73 3.33
CA GLU A 149 29.55 -0.58 3.93
C GLU A 149 29.37 -0.45 5.45
N ILE A 150 28.15 -0.75 5.92
CA ILE A 150 27.82 -0.87 7.33
C ILE A 150 27.37 -2.32 7.54
N ASP A 151 28.20 -3.12 8.20
CA ASP A 151 27.91 -4.50 8.66
C ASP A 151 26.88 -4.54 9.82
N GLY A 152 25.97 -3.57 9.86
CA GLY A 152 24.79 -3.57 10.69
C GLY A 152 23.59 -3.76 9.76
N GLU A 153 22.72 -4.71 10.08
CA GLU A 153 21.47 -4.95 9.34
C GLU A 153 20.61 -3.67 9.37
N VAL A 154 20.84 -2.77 8.42
CA VAL A 154 20.01 -1.59 8.19
C VAL A 154 18.70 -2.15 7.66
N ARG A 155 17.78 -2.43 8.59
CA ARG A 155 16.38 -2.59 8.24
C ARG A 155 15.94 -1.27 7.64
N GLY A 156 16.00 -1.21 6.31
CA GLY A 156 15.49 -0.08 5.54
C GLY A 156 14.05 0.21 5.96
N ASP A 157 13.63 1.46 5.78
CA ASP A 157 12.25 1.85 6.05
C ASP A 157 11.28 0.87 5.35
N LEU A 158 10.35 0.29 6.11
CA LEU A 158 9.34 -0.64 5.57
C LEU A 158 8.42 0.05 4.55
N MET A 159 8.38 1.38 4.58
CA MET A 159 7.60 2.21 3.67
C MET A 159 8.50 3.27 3.04
N GLU A 160 8.72 3.13 1.74
CA GLU A 160 9.57 3.98 0.91
C GLU A 160 8.73 4.81 -0.06
N PHE A 161 9.17 6.04 -0.36
CA PHE A 161 8.58 6.86 -1.42
C PHE A 161 9.57 7.03 -2.56
N VAL A 162 9.12 6.77 -3.79
CA VAL A 162 9.88 6.98 -5.02
C VAL A 162 9.18 8.05 -5.83
N ILE A 163 9.89 9.16 -6.06
CA ILE A 163 9.42 10.26 -6.90
C ILE A 163 9.77 9.93 -8.36
N GLY A 164 8.79 9.91 -9.26
CA GLY A 164 9.04 9.75 -10.69
C GLY A 164 7.80 9.37 -11.50
N ASP A 165 7.93 9.35 -12.83
CA ASP A 165 6.89 8.80 -13.70
C ASP A 165 6.88 7.28 -13.58
N PHE A 166 5.76 6.70 -13.13
CA PHE A 166 5.66 5.28 -12.89
C PHE A 166 5.89 4.45 -14.16
N ARG A 167 5.63 4.97 -15.36
CA ARG A 167 5.92 4.27 -16.62
C ARG A 167 7.40 3.96 -16.80
N GLN A 168 8.26 4.81 -16.26
CA GLN A 168 9.72 4.67 -16.35
C GLN A 168 10.25 3.89 -15.14
N SER A 169 9.75 4.22 -13.94
CA SER A 169 10.28 3.68 -12.69
C SER A 169 9.75 2.28 -12.37
N LEU A 170 8.47 2.00 -12.60
CA LEU A 170 7.84 0.73 -12.20
C LEU A 170 8.49 -0.50 -12.84
N PRO A 171 8.78 -0.55 -14.16
CA PRO A 171 9.43 -1.73 -14.76
C PRO A 171 10.78 -2.08 -14.14
N SER A 172 11.57 -1.05 -13.81
CA SER A 172 12.88 -1.20 -13.18
C SER A 172 12.74 -1.68 -11.74
N LEU A 173 11.81 -1.09 -10.98
CA LEU A 173 11.52 -1.49 -9.60
C LEU A 173 10.99 -2.92 -9.49
N LEU A 174 10.08 -3.34 -10.38
CA LEU A 174 9.59 -4.72 -10.44
C LEU A 174 10.71 -5.72 -10.74
N SER A 175 11.75 -5.30 -11.46
CA SER A 175 12.87 -6.16 -11.82
C SER A 175 13.94 -6.23 -10.71
N SER A 176 14.03 -5.22 -9.84
CA SER A 176 15.06 -5.15 -8.79
C SER A 176 14.60 -5.66 -7.42
N ARG A 177 13.28 -5.68 -7.14
CA ARG A 177 12.74 -5.94 -5.80
C ARG A 177 12.35 -7.38 -5.48
N GLY A 178 12.56 -8.33 -6.40
CA GLY A 178 12.38 -9.76 -6.12
C GLY A 178 11.74 -10.56 -7.25
N ARG A 179 11.17 -11.72 -6.90
CA ARG A 179 10.49 -12.60 -7.85
C ARG A 179 9.04 -12.15 -8.06
N PRO A 180 8.47 -12.21 -9.27
CA PRO A 180 7.12 -11.72 -9.57
C PRO A 180 6.02 -12.25 -8.64
N GLU A 181 6.11 -13.50 -8.20
CA GLU A 181 5.13 -14.11 -7.29
C GLU A 181 5.11 -13.50 -5.87
N GLU A 182 6.17 -12.81 -5.47
CA GLU A 182 6.31 -12.12 -4.18
C GLU A 182 5.89 -10.65 -4.26
N LEU A 183 5.60 -10.14 -5.46
CA LEU A 183 5.26 -8.74 -5.71
C LEU A 183 3.76 -8.59 -5.98
N ALA A 184 3.22 -7.42 -5.63
CA ALA A 184 1.92 -6.97 -6.12
C ALA A 184 1.90 -5.46 -6.36
N VAL A 185 1.06 -5.02 -7.29
CA VAL A 185 0.87 -3.59 -7.62
C VAL A 185 -0.56 -3.17 -7.26
N LEU A 186 -0.68 -2.10 -6.52
CA LEU A 186 -1.92 -1.42 -6.21
C LEU A 186 -1.92 -0.07 -6.90
N ALA A 187 -3.05 0.32 -7.47
CA ALA A 187 -3.23 1.67 -7.99
C ALA A 187 -4.61 2.20 -7.63
N CYS A 188 -4.64 3.25 -6.81
CA CYS A 188 -5.84 3.99 -6.46
C CYS A 188 -5.76 5.34 -7.17
N HIS A 189 -6.81 5.75 -7.89
CA HIS A 189 -6.84 6.98 -8.71
C HIS A 189 -6.03 6.96 -10.00
N ALA A 190 -5.72 5.77 -10.53
CA ALA A 190 -5.20 5.68 -11.89
C ALA A 190 -6.31 6.07 -12.89
N CYS A 191 -6.27 7.29 -13.41
CA CYS A 191 -7.23 7.72 -14.43
C CYS A 191 -7.16 6.80 -15.66
N SER A 192 -8.22 6.79 -16.48
CA SER A 192 -8.48 5.77 -17.51
C SER A 192 -7.25 5.27 -18.28
N TYR A 193 -6.36 6.15 -18.74
CA TYR A 193 -5.18 5.77 -19.51
C TYR A 193 -4.02 5.24 -18.64
N LEU A 194 -3.90 5.70 -17.39
CA LEU A 194 -2.92 5.18 -16.43
C LEU A 194 -3.26 3.75 -16.00
N THR A 195 -4.56 3.45 -15.89
CA THR A 195 -5.03 2.09 -15.56
C THR A 195 -4.53 1.08 -16.59
N ASP A 196 -4.71 1.37 -17.88
CA ASP A 196 -4.26 0.48 -18.95
C ASP A 196 -2.73 0.27 -18.92
N ASP A 197 -1.96 1.35 -18.72
CA ASP A 197 -0.49 1.27 -18.62
C ASP A 197 -0.04 0.39 -17.44
N VAL A 198 -0.67 0.53 -16.27
CA VAL A 198 -0.36 -0.30 -15.09
C VAL A 198 -0.68 -1.77 -15.38
N ILE A 199 -1.85 -2.05 -15.95
CA ILE A 199 -2.26 -3.42 -16.30
C ILE A 199 -1.27 -4.05 -17.26
N ASP A 200 -0.91 -3.36 -18.35
CA ASP A 200 0.00 -3.87 -19.37
C ASP A 200 1.40 -4.17 -18.79
N MET A 201 1.93 -3.27 -17.96
CA MET A 201 3.21 -3.48 -17.29
C MET A 201 3.19 -4.67 -16.32
N CYS A 202 2.11 -4.83 -15.54
CA CYS A 202 2.00 -5.94 -14.59
C CYS A 202 1.83 -7.28 -15.30
N VAL A 203 1.02 -7.34 -16.36
CA VAL A 203 0.85 -8.53 -17.20
C VAL A 203 2.18 -8.91 -17.87
N ALA A 204 2.91 -7.94 -18.42
CA ALA A 204 4.21 -8.19 -19.06
C ALA A 204 5.26 -8.75 -18.08
N LYS A 205 5.15 -8.41 -16.79
CA LYS A 205 6.06 -8.88 -15.73
C LYS A 205 5.54 -10.11 -14.97
N GLY A 206 4.29 -10.54 -15.21
CA GLY A 206 3.65 -11.64 -14.48
C GLY A 206 3.43 -11.33 -12.99
N VAL A 207 3.14 -10.06 -12.67
CA VAL A 207 2.93 -9.59 -11.29
C VAL A 207 1.43 -9.41 -11.04
N ASP A 208 0.98 -9.78 -9.85
CA ASP A 208 -0.42 -9.58 -9.45
C ASP A 208 -0.71 -8.09 -9.27
N PHE A 209 -1.90 -7.65 -9.67
CA PHE A 209 -2.26 -6.24 -9.56
C PHE A 209 -3.73 -6.05 -9.18
N ALA A 210 -4.02 -4.90 -8.56
CA ALA A 210 -5.38 -4.41 -8.34
C ALA A 210 -5.41 -2.91 -8.67
N VAL A 211 -6.27 -2.54 -9.61
CA VAL A 211 -6.49 -1.15 -10.01
C VAL A 211 -7.91 -0.74 -9.65
N MET A 212 -8.03 0.40 -8.97
CA MET A 212 -9.32 1.01 -8.61
C MET A 212 -9.50 2.28 -9.44
N PRO A 213 -10.41 2.26 -10.43
CA PRO A 213 -10.69 3.41 -11.29
C PRO A 213 -11.42 4.54 -10.55
#